data_AF-A0A3P8GRB0-F1
#
_entry.id   AF-A0A3P8GRB0-F1
#
_cell.length_a   1.000
_cell.length_b   1.000
_cell.length_c   1.000
_cell.angle_alpha   90.00
_cell.angle_beta   90.00
_cell.angle_gamma   90.00
#
_symmetry.space_group_name_H-M   'P 1'
#
loop_
_entity.id
_entity.type
_entity.pdbx_description
1 polymer ?
#
loop_
_entity_poly.entity_id
_entity_poly.type
_entity_poly.pdbx_seq_one_letter_code
_entity_poly.pdbx_strand_id
1 'polypeptide(L)'
;MINEAETDELDSEHYAIALGVLVKLMQNECILLDRLQLTASPQDSQVLLFNIFKNGSSDILTEGTTLTRLMHRAQGRAEFHMVMSLLVVLKKFFQISDDLVSVLQGVDNVLIDFNQLVLRLLSQSKITLETYVQFLQQVTEKSSSNSNIVPEDGTIHELTTNALMYLENLLEFADIIGTTLSFTEAGPQATTNTLKYLTTIGQNHAFLENKFGNYLFNAIFALMTNLERKSEVYSEEIRRMIFQMNNIQYILKSIYKYV
;
A
#
# COMPACT_ATOMS: atom_id res chain seq x y z
N MET A 1 -26.34 -1.48 -26.60
CA MET A 1 -26.10 -2.06 -25.27
C MET A 1 -24.61 -2.01 -25.04
N ILE A 2 -24.14 -0.87 -24.56
CA ILE A 2 -22.74 -0.63 -24.25
C ILE A 2 -22.57 -1.23 -22.85
N ASN A 3 -21.68 -2.21 -22.72
CA ASN A 3 -21.36 -2.82 -21.44
C ASN A 3 -20.87 -1.72 -20.49
N GLU A 4 -21.68 -1.43 -19.48
CA GLU A 4 -21.29 -0.83 -18.19
C GLU A 4 -20.38 -1.83 -17.45
N ALA A 5 -19.25 -2.18 -18.05
CA ALA A 5 -18.07 -2.49 -17.26
C ALA A 5 -17.48 -1.12 -16.91
N GLU A 6 -18.14 -0.44 -15.97
CA GLU A 6 -17.53 0.66 -15.24
C GLU A 6 -16.15 0.16 -14.83
N THR A 7 -15.15 0.88 -15.34
CA THR A 7 -13.86 0.98 -14.70
C THR A 7 -14.13 1.25 -13.22
N ASP A 8 -14.10 0.20 -12.40
CA ASP A 8 -13.86 0.27 -10.95
C ASP A 8 -12.46 0.90 -10.77
N GLU A 9 -12.27 2.15 -11.20
CA GLU A 9 -11.08 2.92 -10.89
C GLU A 9 -11.07 3.07 -9.38
N LEU A 10 -9.94 2.71 -8.79
CA LEU A 10 -9.78 2.81 -7.35
C LEU A 10 -9.73 4.30 -7.00
N ASP A 11 -10.88 4.85 -6.62
CA ASP A 11 -11.12 6.25 -6.21
C ASP A 11 -10.44 6.59 -4.87
N SER A 12 -9.20 6.15 -4.72
CA SER A 12 -8.35 6.30 -3.53
C SER A 12 -8.09 7.74 -3.14
N GLU A 13 -8.03 8.66 -4.10
CA GLU A 13 -7.90 10.10 -3.83
C GLU A 13 -9.20 10.68 -3.28
N HIS A 14 -10.34 10.36 -3.90
CA HIS A 14 -11.66 10.74 -3.41
C HIS A 14 -11.90 10.19 -2.00
N TYR A 15 -11.57 8.91 -1.77
CA TYR A 15 -11.62 8.28 -0.46
C TYR A 15 -10.73 9.00 0.57
N ALA A 16 -9.49 9.33 0.21
CA ALA A 16 -8.56 10.03 1.10
C ALA A 16 -9.08 11.43 1.48
N ILE A 17 -9.69 12.14 0.53
CA ILE A 17 -10.33 13.44 0.79
C ILE A 17 -11.53 13.24 1.72
N ALA A 18 -12.43 12.31 1.40
CA ALA A 18 -13.64 12.03 2.17
C ALA A 18 -13.30 11.65 3.63
N LEU A 19 -12.29 10.81 3.83
CA LEU A 19 -11.76 10.44 5.14
C LEU A 19 -11.25 11.66 5.91
N GLY A 20 -10.52 12.56 5.26
CA GLY A 20 -10.06 13.81 5.88
C GLY A 20 -11.20 14.75 6.27
N VAL A 21 -12.21 14.87 5.40
CA VAL A 21 -13.41 15.67 5.66
C VAL A 21 -14.20 15.09 6.82
N LEU A 22 -14.38 13.76 6.89
CA LEU A 22 -15.08 13.08 7.97
C LEU A 22 -14.45 13.41 9.33
N VAL A 23 -13.12 13.30 9.46
CA VAL A 23 -12.43 13.63 10.71
C VAL A 23 -12.66 15.09 11.10
N LYS A 24 -12.63 16.02 10.13
CA LYS A 24 -12.88 17.43 10.40
C LYS A 24 -14.33 17.68 10.85
N LEU A 25 -15.31 17.00 10.26
CA LEU A 25 -16.71 17.08 10.68
C LEU A 25 -16.88 16.53 12.08
N MET A 26 -16.29 15.38 12.40
CA MET A 26 -16.36 14.80 13.74
C MET A 26 -15.72 15.72 14.80
N GLN A 27 -14.59 16.37 14.49
CA GLN A 27 -14.00 17.40 15.37
C GLN A 27 -14.98 18.54 15.65
N ASN A 28 -15.66 19.04 14.60
CA ASN A 28 -16.63 20.12 14.74
C ASN A 28 -17.84 19.71 15.58
N GLU A 29 -18.33 18.48 15.43
CA GLU A 29 -19.41 17.92 16.25
C GLU A 29 -19.02 17.82 17.73
N CYS A 30 -17.79 17.36 18.04
CA CYS A 30 -17.29 17.36 19.42
C CYS A 30 -17.29 18.76 20.03
N ILE A 31 -16.80 19.77 19.29
CA ILE A 31 -16.78 21.17 19.73
C ILE A 31 -18.20 21.72 19.91
N LEU A 32 -19.12 21.36 19.01
CA LEU A 32 -20.51 21.80 19.07
C LEU A 32 -21.21 21.25 20.31
N LEU A 33 -21.01 19.96 20.62
CA LEU A 33 -21.59 19.33 21.81
C LEU A 33 -21.03 19.90 23.11
N ASP A 34 -19.72 20.17 23.16
CA ASP A 34 -19.08 20.84 24.30
C ASP A 34 -19.68 22.23 24.55
N ARG A 35 -19.91 23.00 23.47
CA ARG A 35 -20.55 24.33 23.54
C ARG A 35 -22.00 24.29 23.97
N LEU A 36 -22.74 23.26 23.55
CA LEU A 36 -24.17 23.17 23.82
C LEU A 36 -24.47 22.73 25.27
N GLN A 37 -23.51 22.10 25.98
CA GLN A 37 -23.65 21.63 27.37
C GLN A 37 -24.97 20.85 27.64
N LEU A 38 -25.50 20.17 26.61
CA LEU A 38 -26.84 19.57 26.64
C LEU A 38 -26.95 18.32 27.53
N THR A 39 -25.83 17.71 27.92
CA THR A 39 -25.80 16.46 28.68
C THR A 39 -25.21 16.69 30.07
N ALA A 40 -26.02 16.45 31.11
CA ALA A 40 -25.60 16.53 32.51
C ALA A 40 -24.64 15.40 32.94
N SER A 41 -24.51 14.34 32.13
CA SER A 41 -23.64 13.19 32.39
C SER A 41 -22.66 12.92 31.22
N PRO A 42 -21.41 12.49 31.48
CA PRO A 42 -20.44 12.14 30.44
C PRO A 42 -20.86 10.95 29.55
N GLN A 43 -21.71 10.07 30.08
CA GLN A 43 -22.16 8.85 29.39
C GLN A 43 -23.19 9.15 28.30
N ASP A 44 -24.11 10.08 28.55
CA ASP A 44 -25.12 10.46 27.56
C ASP A 44 -24.49 11.16 26.35
N SER A 45 -23.42 11.94 26.58
CA SER A 45 -22.65 12.58 25.49
C SER A 45 -21.95 11.55 24.59
N GLN A 46 -21.44 10.45 25.16
CA GLN A 46 -20.77 9.39 24.39
C GLN A 46 -21.75 8.61 23.51
N VAL A 47 -22.96 8.34 24.01
CA VAL A 47 -24.01 7.66 23.24
C VAL A 47 -24.50 8.55 22.08
N LEU A 48 -24.63 9.86 22.32
CA LEU A 48 -25.01 10.82 21.27
C LEU A 48 -23.93 10.90 20.18
N LEU A 49 -22.65 11.05 20.57
CA LEU A 49 -21.51 11.06 19.65
C LEU A 49 -21.44 9.76 18.83
N PHE A 50 -21.64 8.60 19.47
CA PHE A 50 -21.69 7.33 18.76
C PHE A 50 -22.79 7.33 17.68
N ASN A 51 -24.00 7.78 18.01
CA ASN A 51 -25.11 7.82 17.04
C ASN A 51 -24.85 8.78 15.88
N ILE A 52 -24.19 9.91 16.13
CA ILE A 52 -23.82 10.88 15.09
C ILE A 52 -22.72 10.30 14.18
N PHE A 53 -21.69 9.69 14.78
CA PHE A 53 -20.52 9.20 14.06
C PHE A 53 -20.78 7.91 13.29
N LYS A 54 -21.70 7.06 13.78
CA LYS A 54 -21.91 5.70 13.27
C LYS A 54 -22.16 5.64 11.77
N ASN A 55 -23.06 6.45 11.24
CA ASN A 55 -23.45 6.34 9.83
C ASN A 55 -22.31 6.78 8.90
N GLY A 56 -21.74 7.97 9.11
CA GLY A 56 -20.63 8.47 8.30
C GLY A 56 -19.36 7.62 8.41
N SER A 57 -19.10 7.05 9.60
CA SER A 57 -18.00 6.10 9.78
C SER A 57 -18.26 4.79 9.04
N SER A 58 -19.48 4.26 9.12
CA SER A 58 -19.86 3.01 8.46
C SER A 58 -19.64 3.11 6.95
N ASP A 59 -20.04 4.21 6.32
CA ASP A 59 -19.88 4.40 4.88
C ASP A 59 -18.40 4.37 4.48
N ILE A 60 -17.55 5.16 5.15
CA ILE A 60 -16.10 5.16 4.92
C ILE A 60 -15.47 3.78 5.21
N LEU A 61 -15.89 3.11 6.28
CA LEU A 61 -15.40 1.77 6.60
C LEU A 61 -15.74 0.76 5.50
N THR A 62 -16.97 0.79 4.99
CA THR A 62 -17.41 -0.11 3.91
C THR A 62 -16.68 0.16 2.60
N GLU A 63 -16.47 1.42 2.25
CA GLU A 63 -15.71 1.81 1.07
C GLU A 63 -14.25 1.36 1.19
N GLY A 64 -13.61 1.59 2.34
CA GLY A 64 -12.24 1.12 2.60
C GLY A 64 -12.09 -0.41 2.51
N THR A 65 -13.09 -1.18 2.96
CA THR A 65 -13.08 -2.64 2.76
C THR A 65 -13.24 -3.03 1.29
N THR A 66 -13.98 -2.25 0.51
CA THR A 66 -14.10 -2.46 -0.94
C THR A 66 -12.77 -2.22 -1.63
N LEU A 67 -12.02 -1.19 -1.25
CA LEU A 67 -10.68 -0.93 -1.78
C LEU A 67 -9.74 -2.12 -1.55
N THR A 68 -9.77 -2.70 -0.34
CA THR A 68 -8.96 -3.88 0.00
C THR A 68 -9.32 -5.08 -0.88
N ARG A 69 -10.62 -5.31 -1.13
CA ARG A 69 -11.11 -6.39 -2.00
C ARG A 69 -10.72 -6.18 -3.46
N LEU A 70 -10.84 -4.96 -3.97
CA LEU A 70 -10.41 -4.60 -5.32
C LEU A 70 -8.90 -4.83 -5.49
N MET A 71 -8.11 -4.47 -4.49
CA MET A 71 -6.68 -4.74 -4.49
C MET A 71 -6.36 -6.23 -4.53
N HIS A 72 -7.02 -7.04 -3.72
CA HIS A 72 -6.84 -8.50 -3.74
C HIS A 72 -7.17 -9.09 -5.13
N ARG A 73 -8.20 -8.56 -5.81
CA ARG A 73 -8.55 -8.95 -7.19
C ARG A 73 -7.46 -8.54 -8.19
N ALA A 74 -6.92 -7.32 -8.07
CA ALA A 74 -5.84 -6.81 -8.93
C ALA A 74 -4.54 -7.62 -8.74
N GLN A 75 -4.20 -7.99 -7.50
CA GLN A 75 -3.06 -8.86 -7.20
C GLN A 75 -3.19 -10.22 -7.93
N GLY A 76 -4.39 -10.83 -7.94
CA GLY A 76 -4.64 -12.07 -8.67
C GLY A 76 -4.47 -11.97 -10.20
N ARG A 77 -4.55 -10.75 -10.75
CA ARG A 77 -4.32 -10.44 -12.17
C ARG A 77 -2.88 -9.99 -12.46
N ALA A 78 -2.00 -9.97 -11.46
CA ALA A 78 -0.66 -9.40 -11.53
C ALA A 78 -0.63 -7.87 -11.86
N GLU A 79 -1.70 -7.14 -11.53
CA GLU A 79 -1.80 -5.68 -11.68
C GLU A 79 -1.21 -4.97 -10.44
N PHE A 80 0.05 -5.24 -10.12
CA PHE A 80 0.69 -4.79 -8.87
C PHE A 80 0.77 -3.26 -8.71
N HIS A 81 0.74 -2.50 -9.80
CA HIS A 81 0.74 -1.03 -9.78
C HIS A 81 -0.44 -0.44 -8.99
N MET A 82 -1.55 -1.18 -8.87
CA MET A 82 -2.72 -0.76 -8.08
C MET A 82 -2.43 -0.59 -6.58
N VAL A 83 -1.29 -1.11 -6.09
CA VAL A 83 -0.88 -0.94 -4.68
C VAL A 83 -0.72 0.55 -4.32
N MET A 84 -0.36 1.39 -5.29
CA MET A 84 -0.18 2.83 -5.10
C MET A 84 -1.44 3.47 -4.52
N SER A 85 -2.60 3.05 -5.01
CA SER A 85 -3.89 3.55 -4.53
C SER A 85 -4.16 3.16 -3.07
N LEU A 86 -3.74 1.98 -2.60
CA LEU A 86 -3.78 1.66 -1.17
C LEU A 86 -2.76 2.47 -0.36
N LEU A 87 -1.57 2.70 -0.91
CA LEU A 87 -0.52 3.49 -0.27
C LEU A 87 -0.95 4.96 -0.10
N VAL A 88 -1.68 5.54 -1.06
CA VAL A 88 -2.29 6.87 -0.93
C VAL A 88 -3.26 6.94 0.25
N VAL A 89 -4.13 5.94 0.38
CA VAL A 89 -5.09 5.87 1.49
C VAL A 89 -4.37 5.68 2.83
N LEU A 90 -3.38 4.80 2.88
CA LEU A 90 -2.55 4.62 4.08
C LEU A 90 -1.82 5.92 4.44
N LYS A 91 -1.20 6.61 3.47
CA LYS A 91 -0.58 7.93 3.69
C LYS A 91 -1.54 8.91 4.34
N LYS A 92 -2.81 8.91 3.93
CA LYS A 92 -3.84 9.75 4.56
C LYS A 92 -4.12 9.33 6.00
N PHE A 93 -4.27 8.04 6.29
CA PHE A 93 -4.44 7.53 7.65
C PHE A 93 -3.28 7.92 8.58
N PHE A 94 -2.04 7.90 8.10
CA PHE A 94 -0.87 8.36 8.87
C PHE A 94 -0.94 9.85 9.21
N GLN A 95 -1.46 10.68 8.30
CA GLN A 95 -1.56 12.12 8.53
C GLN A 95 -2.64 12.49 9.54
N ILE A 96 -3.72 11.70 9.62
CA ILE A 96 -4.90 12.01 10.43
C ILE A 96 -5.03 11.12 11.67
N SER A 97 -4.12 10.18 11.91
CA SER A 97 -4.27 9.17 12.95
C SER A 97 -4.39 9.76 14.35
N ASP A 98 -3.61 10.79 14.69
CA ASP A 98 -3.68 11.45 16.00
C ASP A 98 -5.03 12.17 16.19
N ASP A 99 -5.47 12.89 15.16
CA ASP A 99 -6.77 13.56 15.13
C ASP A 99 -7.91 12.55 15.29
N LEU A 100 -7.88 11.46 14.53
CA LEU A 100 -8.90 10.41 14.57
C LEU A 100 -8.98 9.74 15.95
N VAL A 101 -7.83 9.41 16.56
CA VAL A 101 -7.78 8.82 17.90
C VAL A 101 -8.29 9.79 18.95
N SER A 102 -7.98 11.09 18.85
CA SER A 102 -8.46 12.11 19.78
C SER A 102 -9.97 12.30 19.72
N VAL A 103 -10.54 12.29 18.52
CA VAL A 103 -11.97 12.51 18.26
C VAL A 103 -12.81 11.32 18.69
N LEU A 104 -12.29 10.10 18.51
CA LEU A 104 -12.98 8.87 18.87
C LEU A 104 -12.75 8.46 20.33
N GLN A 105 -12.15 9.31 21.16
CA GLN A 105 -11.94 9.04 22.57
C GLN A 105 -13.31 8.91 23.29
N GLY A 106 -13.64 7.69 23.72
CA GLY A 106 -14.93 7.36 24.34
C GLY A 106 -15.96 6.72 23.38
N VAL A 107 -15.60 6.49 22.12
CA VAL A 107 -16.41 5.76 21.13
C VAL A 107 -15.65 4.52 20.65
N ASP A 108 -15.46 3.55 21.57
CA ASP A 108 -14.55 2.42 21.36
C ASP A 108 -14.91 1.54 20.16
N ASN A 109 -16.20 1.35 19.88
CA ASN A 109 -16.65 0.51 18.76
C ASN A 109 -16.15 1.04 17.40
N VAL A 110 -16.37 2.33 17.15
CA VAL A 110 -15.97 2.97 15.88
C VAL A 110 -14.44 3.00 15.77
N LEU A 111 -13.74 3.26 16.88
CA LEU A 111 -12.28 3.23 16.92
C LEU A 111 -11.73 1.83 16.59
N ILE A 112 -12.33 0.76 17.13
CA ILE A 112 -11.95 -0.62 16.82
C ILE A 112 -12.14 -0.90 15.32
N ASP A 113 -13.26 -0.47 14.73
CA ASP A 113 -13.53 -0.68 13.31
C ASP A 113 -12.50 0.03 12.41
N PHE A 114 -12.11 1.26 12.74
CA PHE A 114 -11.04 1.97 12.01
C PHE A 114 -9.68 1.29 12.16
N ASN A 115 -9.32 0.83 13.36
CA ASN A 115 -8.08 0.09 13.54
C ASN A 115 -8.08 -1.21 12.72
N GLN A 116 -9.21 -1.95 12.69
CA GLN A 116 -9.35 -3.15 11.86
C GLN A 116 -9.20 -2.84 10.38
N LEU A 117 -9.75 -1.72 9.90
CA LEU A 117 -9.60 -1.32 8.50
C LEU A 117 -8.13 -1.01 8.17
N VAL A 118 -7.46 -0.20 8.98
CA VAL A 118 -6.04 0.13 8.80
C VAL A 118 -5.18 -1.12 8.83
N LEU A 119 -5.48 -2.05 9.74
CA LEU A 119 -4.81 -3.35 9.82
C LEU A 119 -4.94 -4.13 8.50
N ARG A 120 -6.16 -4.22 7.95
CA ARG A 120 -6.40 -4.90 6.66
C ARG A 120 -5.66 -4.22 5.51
N LEU A 121 -5.65 -2.89 5.47
CA LEU A 121 -4.93 -2.12 4.44
C LEU A 121 -3.42 -2.36 4.50
N LEU A 122 -2.83 -2.35 5.71
CA LEU A 122 -1.41 -2.66 5.91
C LEU A 122 -1.10 -4.10 5.49
N SER A 123 -1.90 -5.07 5.96
CA SER A 123 -1.71 -6.49 5.64
C SER A 123 -1.79 -6.75 4.14
N GLN A 124 -2.83 -6.23 3.47
CA GLN A 124 -3.01 -6.39 2.03
C GLN A 124 -1.89 -5.72 1.23
N SER A 125 -1.43 -4.54 1.65
CA SER A 125 -0.31 -3.85 1.01
C SER A 125 0.99 -4.63 1.17
N LYS A 126 1.26 -5.16 2.38
CA LYS A 126 2.43 -6.01 2.65
C LYS A 126 2.43 -7.26 1.76
N ILE A 127 1.32 -8.00 1.76
CA ILE A 127 1.16 -9.23 0.95
C ILE A 127 1.39 -8.92 -0.53
N THR A 128 0.83 -7.81 -1.02
CA THR A 128 1.02 -7.40 -2.43
C THR A 128 2.49 -7.12 -2.72
N LEU A 129 3.17 -6.33 -1.88
CA LEU A 129 4.58 -5.98 -2.07
C LEU A 129 5.48 -7.23 -2.07
N GLU A 130 5.23 -8.16 -1.16
CA GLU A 130 5.95 -9.44 -1.08
C GLU A 130 5.65 -10.33 -2.29
N THR A 131 4.38 -10.40 -2.72
CA THR A 131 3.97 -11.16 -3.91
C THR A 131 4.60 -10.58 -5.18
N TYR A 132 4.79 -9.26 -5.26
CA TYR A 132 5.50 -8.64 -6.38
C TYR A 132 6.96 -9.08 -6.46
N VAL A 133 7.66 -9.16 -5.32
CA VAL A 133 9.05 -9.69 -5.29
C VAL A 133 9.07 -11.16 -5.72
N GLN A 134 8.10 -11.95 -5.28
CA GLN A 134 7.94 -13.34 -5.73
C GLN A 134 7.64 -13.42 -7.23
N PHE A 135 6.83 -12.52 -7.78
CA PHE A 135 6.54 -12.42 -9.21
C PHE A 135 7.81 -12.07 -10.01
N LEU A 136 8.62 -11.12 -9.54
CA LEU A 136 9.92 -10.83 -10.16
C LEU A 136 10.81 -12.08 -10.15
N GLN A 137 10.81 -12.84 -9.04
CA GLN A 137 11.58 -14.07 -8.94
C GLN A 137 11.02 -15.20 -9.82
N GLN A 138 9.70 -15.35 -9.90
CA GLN A 138 9.00 -16.48 -10.52
C GLN A 138 8.01 -16.02 -11.62
N VAL A 139 8.47 -15.85 -12.87
CA VAL A 139 7.54 -15.92 -14.03
C VAL A 139 8.30 -16.35 -15.28
N THR A 140 8.36 -17.67 -15.52
CA THR A 140 7.82 -18.35 -16.73
C THR A 140 8.18 -19.85 -16.75
N GLU A 141 7.42 -20.69 -16.03
CA GLU A 141 7.28 -22.11 -16.41
C GLU A 141 5.86 -22.44 -16.94
N LYS A 142 4.86 -21.56 -16.76
CA LYS A 142 3.45 -21.90 -17.02
C LYS A 142 2.59 -20.86 -17.78
N SER A 143 3.17 -19.81 -18.34
CA SER A 143 2.39 -18.81 -19.11
C SER A 143 2.71 -18.87 -20.59
N SER A 144 1.66 -19.11 -21.37
CA SER A 144 1.60 -19.22 -22.82
C SER A 144 2.32 -18.09 -23.57
N SER A 145 3.25 -18.52 -24.42
CA SER A 145 3.60 -17.97 -25.74
C SER A 145 4.30 -16.61 -25.91
N ASN A 146 4.19 -15.60 -25.03
CA ASN A 146 4.74 -14.27 -25.34
C ASN A 146 5.69 -13.63 -24.30
N SER A 147 5.63 -14.01 -23.01
CA SER A 147 6.48 -13.42 -21.95
C SER A 147 7.86 -14.08 -21.78
N ASN A 148 8.11 -15.14 -22.56
CA ASN A 148 9.41 -15.83 -22.68
C ASN A 148 10.27 -15.29 -23.82
N ILE A 149 9.79 -14.28 -24.54
CA ILE A 149 10.52 -13.68 -25.65
C ILE A 149 11.60 -12.79 -25.06
N VAL A 150 12.81 -13.35 -24.96
CA VAL A 150 14.02 -12.56 -24.77
C VAL A 150 14.38 -11.89 -26.10
N PRO A 151 14.81 -10.62 -26.12
CA PRO A 151 15.14 -9.93 -27.36
C PRO A 151 16.25 -10.66 -28.12
N GLU A 152 16.07 -10.93 -29.42
CA GLU A 152 17.06 -11.70 -30.19
C GLU A 152 18.46 -11.06 -30.21
N ASP A 153 18.51 -9.73 -30.07
CA ASP A 153 19.72 -8.90 -30.06
C ASP A 153 20.33 -8.68 -28.67
N GLY A 154 19.73 -9.25 -27.61
CA GLY A 154 20.21 -9.07 -26.24
C GLY A 154 20.00 -7.65 -25.69
N THR A 155 19.02 -6.91 -26.20
CA THR A 155 18.63 -5.61 -25.64
C THR A 155 17.95 -5.71 -24.27
N ILE A 156 17.65 -4.56 -23.67
CA ILE A 156 16.99 -4.46 -22.37
C ILE A 156 15.63 -5.15 -22.43
N HIS A 157 15.37 -6.03 -21.47
CA HIS A 157 14.10 -6.73 -21.37
C HIS A 157 13.01 -5.80 -20.82
N GLU A 158 11.79 -5.86 -21.36
CA GLU A 158 10.67 -5.00 -20.93
C GLU A 158 10.42 -5.07 -19.42
N LEU A 159 10.48 -6.28 -18.85
CA LEU A 159 10.46 -6.52 -17.39
C LEU A 159 11.39 -5.60 -16.61
N THR A 160 12.60 -5.34 -17.09
CA THR A 160 13.57 -4.46 -16.42
C THR A 160 13.05 -3.03 -16.37
N THR A 161 12.56 -2.51 -17.49
CA THR A 161 11.99 -1.17 -17.58
C THR A 161 10.75 -1.04 -16.69
N ASN A 162 9.81 -1.98 -16.81
CA ASN A 162 8.57 -1.98 -16.03
C ASN A 162 8.83 -2.09 -14.53
N ALA A 163 9.77 -2.95 -14.12
CA ALA A 163 10.12 -3.12 -12.72
C ALA A 163 10.75 -1.85 -12.13
N LEU A 164 11.67 -1.21 -12.85
CA LEU A 164 12.30 0.01 -12.38
C LEU A 164 11.33 1.20 -12.33
N MET A 165 10.43 1.34 -13.30
CA MET A 165 9.36 2.36 -13.24
C MET A 165 8.46 2.15 -12.02
N TYR A 166 8.10 0.90 -11.72
CA TYR A 166 7.31 0.58 -10.54
C TYR A 166 8.06 0.90 -9.23
N LEU A 167 9.33 0.51 -9.13
CA LEU A 167 10.16 0.79 -7.94
C LEU A 167 10.39 2.30 -7.75
N GLU A 168 10.55 3.06 -8.84
CA GLU A 168 10.64 4.53 -8.82
C GLU A 168 9.39 5.16 -8.21
N ASN A 169 8.20 4.72 -8.66
CA ASN A 169 6.94 5.24 -8.11
C ASN A 169 6.76 4.91 -6.62
N LEU A 170 7.35 3.82 -6.12
CA LEU A 170 7.28 3.47 -4.70
C LEU A 170 8.12 4.40 -3.81
N LEU A 171 9.09 5.13 -4.37
CA LEU A 171 9.96 6.04 -3.60
C LEU A 171 9.15 7.14 -2.89
N GLU A 172 8.05 7.61 -3.47
CA GLU A 172 7.17 8.62 -2.84
C GLU A 172 6.49 8.10 -1.55
N PHE A 173 6.43 6.78 -1.38
CA PHE A 173 5.76 6.11 -0.27
C PHE A 173 6.74 5.37 0.65
N ALA A 174 8.04 5.71 0.62
CA ALA A 174 9.10 5.03 1.38
C ALA A 174 8.75 4.81 2.87
N ASP A 175 8.27 5.85 3.56
CA ASP A 175 7.90 5.78 4.99
C ASP A 175 6.70 4.85 5.25
N ILE A 176 5.70 4.94 4.37
CA ILE A 176 4.47 4.16 4.48
C ILE A 176 4.77 2.68 4.22
N ILE A 177 5.59 2.40 3.21
CA ILE A 177 6.03 1.04 2.87
C ILE A 177 6.93 0.49 3.98
N GLY A 178 7.90 1.27 4.48
CA GLY A 178 8.75 0.87 5.59
C GLY A 178 7.93 0.49 6.82
N THR A 179 6.87 1.23 7.11
CA THR A 179 5.97 0.93 8.23
C THR A 179 5.16 -0.33 7.95
N THR A 180 4.61 -0.45 6.75
CA THR A 180 3.84 -1.62 6.29
C THR A 180 4.65 -2.90 6.40
N LEU A 181 5.93 -2.87 6.02
CA LEU A 181 6.85 -4.01 6.09
C LEU A 181 7.33 -4.32 7.51
N SER A 182 7.42 -3.31 8.36
CA SER A 182 7.78 -3.46 9.78
C SER A 182 6.64 -4.04 10.61
N PHE A 183 5.41 -3.83 10.15
CA PHE A 183 4.23 -4.29 10.83
C PHE A 183 4.15 -5.82 10.86
N THR A 184 3.88 -6.36 12.05
CA THR A 184 3.74 -7.79 12.30
C THR A 184 2.40 -8.03 13.00
N GLU A 185 1.52 -8.80 12.38
CA GLU A 185 0.17 -9.12 12.88
C GLU A 185 0.16 -9.96 14.18
N ALA A 186 1.32 -10.42 14.65
CA ALA A 186 1.44 -11.34 15.77
C ALA A 186 1.24 -10.64 17.13
N GLY A 187 -0.01 -10.33 17.47
CA GLY A 187 -0.38 -9.98 18.84
C GLY A 187 -1.88 -9.67 19.01
N PRO A 188 -2.53 -10.13 20.10
CA PRO A 188 -3.92 -9.78 20.41
C PRO A 188 -4.14 -8.27 20.68
N GLN A 189 -3.07 -7.48 20.74
CA GLN A 189 -3.08 -6.02 20.87
C GLN A 189 -2.91 -5.29 19.52
N ALA A 190 -2.65 -6.02 18.42
CA ALA A 190 -2.39 -5.45 17.11
C ALA A 190 -3.61 -4.71 16.54
N THR A 191 -4.83 -5.18 16.89
CA THR A 191 -6.11 -4.65 16.40
C THR A 191 -6.62 -3.44 17.17
N THR A 192 -6.21 -3.23 18.41
CA THR A 192 -6.75 -2.13 19.26
C THR A 192 -5.89 -0.86 19.16
N ASN A 193 -4.63 -0.99 18.75
CA ASN A 193 -3.66 0.11 18.76
C ASN A 193 -3.00 0.33 17.40
N THR A 194 -3.59 -0.15 16.28
CA THR A 194 -3.01 -0.02 14.94
C THR A 194 -2.75 1.44 14.56
N LEU A 195 -3.71 2.34 14.81
CA LEU A 195 -3.58 3.77 14.55
C LEU A 195 -2.48 4.42 15.40
N LYS A 196 -2.35 4.03 16.67
CA LYS A 196 -1.28 4.49 17.57
C LYS A 196 0.10 3.94 17.17
N TYR A 197 0.13 2.74 16.59
CA TYR A 197 1.35 2.17 16.05
C TYR A 197 1.87 3.00 14.87
N LEU A 198 0.99 3.47 13.98
CA LEU A 198 1.37 4.34 12.85
C LEU A 198 2.14 5.59 13.34
N THR A 199 1.66 6.22 14.41
CA THR A 199 2.25 7.45 14.94
C THR A 199 3.55 7.19 15.69
N THR A 200 3.63 6.07 16.40
CA THR A 200 4.82 5.71 17.19
C THR A 200 5.98 5.30 16.28
N ILE A 201 5.73 4.49 15.26
CA ILE A 201 6.79 4.00 14.38
C ILE A 201 7.22 5.03 13.34
N GLY A 202 6.32 5.93 12.93
CA GLY A 202 6.63 7.06 12.05
C GLY A 202 7.73 7.98 12.58
N GLN A 203 7.99 7.96 13.90
CA GLN A 203 9.07 8.74 14.51
C GLN A 203 10.47 8.14 14.24
N ASN A 204 10.57 6.87 13.85
CA ASN A 204 11.84 6.19 13.61
C ASN A 204 12.16 6.09 12.11
N HIS A 205 12.32 7.24 11.46
CA HIS A 205 12.53 7.34 10.01
C HIS A 205 13.70 6.48 9.51
N ALA A 206 14.84 6.49 10.20
CA ALA A 206 16.01 5.68 9.83
C ALA A 206 15.71 4.16 9.80
N PHE A 207 14.89 3.67 10.71
CA PHE A 207 14.45 2.27 10.71
C PHE A 207 13.52 1.96 9.53
N LEU A 208 12.60 2.89 9.21
CA LEU A 208 11.67 2.76 8.09
C LEU A 208 12.38 2.80 6.74
N GLU A 209 13.32 3.73 6.56
CA GLU A 209 14.18 3.82 5.39
C GLU A 209 14.99 2.54 5.19
N ASN A 210 15.55 1.97 6.26
CA ASN A 210 16.28 0.70 6.18
C ASN A 210 15.36 -0.44 5.71
N LYS A 211 14.14 -0.51 6.23
CA LYS A 211 13.14 -1.52 5.84
C LYS A 211 12.74 -1.40 4.38
N PHE A 212 12.50 -0.18 3.91
CA PHE A 212 12.22 0.09 2.49
C PHE A 212 13.44 -0.20 1.60
N GLY A 213 14.64 0.18 2.02
CA GLY A 213 15.90 -0.11 1.32
C GLY A 213 16.13 -1.62 1.15
N ASN A 214 15.88 -2.41 2.20
CA ASN A 214 15.94 -3.87 2.11
C ASN A 214 14.91 -4.43 1.11
N TYR A 215 13.71 -3.86 1.05
CA TYR A 215 12.70 -4.24 0.07
C TYR A 215 13.16 -3.95 -1.37
N LEU A 216 13.66 -2.74 -1.63
CA LEU A 216 14.21 -2.37 -2.94
C LEU A 216 15.35 -3.31 -3.34
N PHE A 217 16.27 -3.59 -2.41
CA PHE A 217 17.38 -4.51 -2.65
C PHE A 217 16.88 -5.90 -3.03
N ASN A 218 15.91 -6.45 -2.29
CA ASN A 218 15.33 -7.76 -2.58
C ASN A 218 14.60 -7.79 -3.94
N ALA A 219 13.88 -6.73 -4.30
CA ALA A 219 13.19 -6.64 -5.58
C ALA A 219 14.19 -6.58 -6.75
N ILE A 220 15.24 -5.77 -6.63
CA ILE A 220 16.32 -5.67 -7.64
C ILE A 220 17.06 -7.00 -7.74
N PHE A 221 17.36 -7.65 -6.62
CA PHE A 221 18.00 -8.97 -6.60
C PHE A 221 17.13 -10.05 -7.27
N ALA A 222 15.82 -10.05 -7.00
CA ALA A 222 14.87 -10.94 -7.65
C ALA A 222 14.83 -10.72 -9.18
N LEU A 223 14.83 -9.45 -9.61
CA LEU A 223 14.92 -9.09 -11.03
C LEU A 223 16.23 -9.57 -11.67
N MET A 224 17.37 -9.34 -11.02
CA MET A 224 18.68 -9.80 -11.53
C MET A 224 18.73 -11.32 -11.67
N THR A 225 18.28 -12.06 -10.66
CA THR A 225 18.20 -13.53 -10.69
C THR A 225 17.29 -14.01 -11.84
N ASN A 226 16.21 -13.27 -12.11
CA ASN A 226 15.30 -13.59 -13.21
C ASN A 226 15.96 -13.38 -14.58
N LEU A 227 16.66 -12.27 -14.74
CA LEU A 227 17.39 -11.93 -15.98
C LEU A 227 18.51 -12.94 -16.26
N GLU A 228 19.22 -13.37 -15.23
CA GLU A 228 20.24 -14.41 -15.33
C GLU A 228 19.62 -15.71 -15.89
N ARG A 229 18.53 -16.18 -15.30
CA ARG A 229 17.80 -17.37 -15.79
C ARG A 229 17.28 -17.19 -17.22
N LYS A 230 16.72 -16.02 -17.55
CA LYS A 230 16.24 -15.71 -18.90
C LYS A 230 17.38 -15.70 -19.92
N SER A 231 18.58 -15.31 -19.52
CA SER A 231 19.74 -15.31 -20.40
C SER A 231 20.13 -16.73 -20.85
N GLU A 232 19.79 -17.77 -20.08
CA GLU A 232 20.11 -19.17 -20.44
C GLU A 232 19.42 -19.62 -21.74
N VAL A 233 18.36 -18.93 -22.18
CA VAL A 233 17.66 -19.19 -23.44
C VAL A 233 18.58 -18.99 -24.66
N TYR A 234 19.57 -18.10 -24.59
CA TYR A 234 20.53 -17.96 -25.69
C TYR A 234 21.50 -19.13 -25.70
N SER A 235 21.81 -19.68 -26.88
CA SER A 235 22.82 -20.73 -27.03
C SER A 235 24.26 -20.21 -26.88
N GLU A 236 24.51 -18.99 -27.39
CA GLU A 236 25.83 -18.35 -27.43
C GLU A 236 26.15 -17.64 -26.11
N GLU A 237 27.28 -17.98 -25.48
CA GLU A 237 27.74 -17.38 -24.22
C GLU A 237 27.90 -15.86 -24.30
N ILE A 238 28.45 -15.36 -25.41
CA ILE A 238 28.63 -13.93 -25.67
C ILE A 238 27.30 -13.19 -25.64
N ARG A 239 26.23 -13.79 -26.18
CA ARG A 239 24.91 -13.17 -26.21
C ARG A 239 24.27 -13.12 -24.82
N ARG A 240 24.50 -14.15 -24.00
CA ARG A 240 24.09 -14.14 -22.58
C ARG A 240 24.73 -12.98 -21.84
N MET A 241 26.05 -12.82 -21.99
CA MET A 241 26.80 -11.74 -21.35
C MET A 241 26.34 -10.36 -21.81
N ILE A 242 26.11 -10.16 -23.11
CA ILE A 242 25.61 -8.87 -23.65
C ILE A 242 24.23 -8.54 -23.06
N PHE A 243 23.31 -9.51 -23.03
CA PHE A 243 21.98 -9.32 -22.47
C PHE A 243 22.03 -8.94 -20.98
N GLN A 244 22.80 -9.68 -20.18
CA GLN A 244 22.98 -9.38 -18.76
C GLN A 244 23.61 -8.00 -18.56
N MET A 245 24.68 -7.68 -19.29
CA MET A 245 25.37 -6.40 -19.22
C MET A 245 24.44 -5.22 -19.52
N ASN A 246 23.64 -5.31 -20.60
CA ASN A 246 22.71 -4.25 -20.98
C ASN A 246 21.66 -4.00 -19.89
N ASN A 247 21.07 -5.05 -19.34
CA ASN A 247 20.05 -4.91 -18.29
C ASN A 247 20.66 -4.43 -16.96
N ILE A 248 21.81 -4.96 -16.53
CA ILE A 248 22.51 -4.51 -15.32
C ILE A 248 22.94 -3.05 -15.45
N GLN A 249 23.48 -2.66 -16.61
CA GLN A 249 23.86 -1.27 -16.86
C GLN A 249 22.64 -0.33 -16.79
N TYR A 250 21.49 -0.77 -17.30
CA TYR A 250 20.25 0.01 -17.20
C TYR A 250 19.75 0.14 -15.76
N ILE A 251 19.79 -0.94 -14.97
CA ILE A 251 19.48 -0.93 -13.54
C ILE A 251 20.40 0.05 -12.80
N LEU A 252 21.72 -0.07 -13.00
CA LEU A 252 22.68 0.82 -12.35
C LEU A 252 22.44 2.29 -12.71
N LYS A 253 22.28 2.61 -14.00
CA LYS A 253 21.99 3.98 -14.44
C LYS A 253 20.70 4.52 -13.81
N SER A 254 19.69 3.69 -13.67
CA SER A 254 18.41 4.08 -13.07
C SER A 254 18.57 4.36 -11.56
N ILE A 255 19.34 3.54 -10.85
CA ILE A 255 19.62 3.75 -9.41
C ILE A 255 20.46 5.02 -9.20
N TYR A 256 21.50 5.24 -10.01
CA TYR A 256 22.36 6.43 -9.92
C TYR A 256 21.64 7.76 -10.16
N LYS A 257 20.43 7.74 -10.73
CA LYS A 257 19.61 8.95 -10.84
C LYS A 257 19.09 9.44 -9.48
N TYR A 258 19.04 8.56 -8.48
CA TYR A 258 18.44 8.81 -7.15
C TYR A 258 19.46 8.82 -6.01
N VAL A 259 20.75 8.63 -6.32
CA VAL A 259 21.89 8.72 -5.38
C VAL A 259 22.67 9.99 -5.69
#